data_AF-A0A7C3UQY5-F1
#
_entry.id   AF-A0A7C3UQY5-F1
#
_cell.length_a   1.000
_cell.length_b   1.000
_cell.length_c   1.000
_cell.angle_alpha   90.00
_cell.angle_beta   90.00
_cell.angle_gamma   90.00
#
_symmetry.space_group_name_H-M   'P 1'
#
loop_
_entity.id
_entity.type
_entity.pdbx_description
1 polymer ?
#
loop_
_entity_poly.entity_id
_entity_poly.type
_entity_poly.pdbx_seq_one_letter_code
_entity_poly.pdbx_strand_id
1 'polypeptide(L)'
;MTKWYFIRPIDTLFFRDGKPFEFGIENYSFSIFPPSPRTFYGALRTYIILSHSSLNSYKKEENLLKIVGDENKFGNLRIYGPIIAKKIGSYIEMYFPIPKDVMLKETFIEKRAIYLKPQEIEEANFNLDKKINLVIPEQEEDLEEVEGYFSNSDMEDYLSEKSELGEKLEKIAKDSSNIYKHEHRVGIKINKERGTVEPHYLYSSPHLRLGIFNTARYYGFI
;
A
#
# COMPACT_ATOMS: atom_id res chain seq x y z
N MET A 1 5.21 10.44 22.57
CA MET A 1 5.70 11.37 21.53
C MET A 1 5.88 10.57 20.25
N THR A 2 5.20 10.95 19.17
CA THR A 2 5.27 10.27 17.87
C THR A 2 6.56 10.67 17.15
N LYS A 3 7.23 9.69 16.52
CA LYS A 3 8.42 9.92 15.69
C LYS A 3 8.13 9.50 14.25
N TRP A 4 8.63 10.27 13.29
CA TRP A 4 8.46 10.01 11.86
C TRP A 4 9.79 9.59 11.24
N TYR A 5 9.77 8.53 10.44
CA TYR A 5 10.97 7.98 9.80
C TYR A 5 10.72 7.82 8.30
N PHE A 6 11.50 8.51 7.47
CA PHE A 6 11.41 8.33 6.02
C PHE A 6 12.28 7.15 5.57
N ILE A 7 11.66 6.11 5.05
CA ILE A 7 12.29 4.89 4.55
C ILE A 7 12.36 4.96 3.03
N ARG A 8 13.57 5.17 2.50
CA ARG A 8 13.84 5.23 1.06
C ARG A 8 14.29 3.86 0.53
N PRO A 9 13.57 3.26 -0.44
CA PRO A 9 14.05 2.07 -1.13
C PRO A 9 15.33 2.38 -1.93
N ILE A 10 16.33 1.50 -1.84
CA ILE A 10 17.59 1.65 -2.58
C ILE A 10 17.45 1.13 -4.01
N ASP A 11 16.67 0.05 -4.19
CA ASP A 11 16.28 -0.49 -5.49
C ASP A 11 14.79 -0.86 -5.42
N THR A 12 14.33 -1.66 -6.38
CA THR A 12 12.97 -2.21 -6.42
C THR A 12 12.61 -3.01 -5.18
N LEU A 13 11.33 -3.02 -4.87
CA LEU A 13 10.73 -3.73 -3.76
C LEU A 13 9.87 -4.88 -4.26
N PHE A 14 9.75 -5.94 -3.48
CA PHE A 14 8.84 -7.03 -3.78
C PHE A 14 8.04 -7.40 -2.53
N PHE A 15 6.72 -7.21 -2.61
CA PHE A 15 5.78 -7.53 -1.54
C PHE A 15 4.86 -8.65 -2.01
N ARG A 16 5.29 -9.90 -1.76
CA ARG A 16 4.58 -11.09 -2.23
C ARG A 16 3.14 -11.15 -1.75
N ASP A 17 2.26 -11.62 -2.62
CA ASP A 17 0.91 -12.02 -2.23
C ASP A 17 0.89 -13.35 -1.46
N GLY A 18 -0.29 -13.71 -0.95
CA GLY A 18 -0.51 -14.95 -0.20
C GLY A 18 -0.49 -16.22 -1.05
N LYS A 19 -0.30 -16.10 -2.38
CA LYS A 19 -0.29 -17.26 -3.28
C LYS A 19 1.00 -18.06 -3.09
N PRO A 20 0.96 -19.39 -3.31
CA PRO A 20 2.16 -20.21 -3.34
C PRO A 20 3.17 -19.64 -4.34
N PHE A 21 4.42 -19.51 -3.90
CA PHE A 21 5.52 -19.12 -4.77
C PHE A 21 6.62 -20.14 -4.58
N GLU A 22 6.41 -21.29 -5.20
CA GLU A 22 7.30 -22.44 -5.18
C GLU A 22 7.82 -22.69 -6.60
N PHE A 23 9.11 -23.00 -6.69
CA PHE A 23 9.76 -23.28 -7.97
C PHE A 23 9.07 -24.46 -8.68
N GLY A 24 8.65 -24.24 -9.93
CA GLY A 24 8.12 -25.30 -10.80
C GLY A 24 6.61 -25.54 -10.74
N ILE A 25 5.85 -24.76 -9.96
CA ILE A 25 4.37 -24.88 -9.90
C ILE A 25 3.72 -23.63 -10.49
N GLU A 26 3.96 -22.46 -9.92
CA GLU A 26 3.45 -21.17 -10.42
C GLU A 26 4.61 -20.16 -10.50
N ASN A 27 4.89 -19.67 -11.72
CA ASN A 27 6.03 -18.80 -12.00
C ASN A 27 5.66 -17.30 -12.00
N TYR A 28 4.48 -16.94 -11.49
CA TYR A 28 3.94 -15.60 -11.56
C TYR A 28 3.17 -15.23 -10.28
N SER A 29 3.76 -14.37 -9.45
CA SER A 29 3.12 -13.73 -8.29
C SER A 29 2.94 -12.25 -8.61
N PHE A 30 1.93 -11.57 -8.05
CA PHE A 30 1.82 -10.11 -8.13
C PHE A 30 2.34 -9.47 -6.83
N SER A 31 3.01 -8.32 -6.94
CA SER A 31 3.36 -7.55 -5.75
C SER A 31 2.18 -6.71 -5.27
N ILE A 32 1.84 -6.80 -3.99
CA ILE A 32 0.77 -6.00 -3.36
C ILE A 32 1.31 -4.59 -3.06
N PHE A 33 0.52 -3.56 -3.43
CA PHE A 33 0.84 -2.16 -3.14
C PHE A 33 -0.43 -1.36 -2.80
N PRO A 34 -0.43 -0.49 -1.77
CA PRO A 34 0.66 -0.28 -0.80
C PRO A 34 0.95 -1.53 0.05
N PRO A 35 2.19 -1.67 0.58
CA PRO A 35 2.54 -2.83 1.40
C PRO A 35 1.75 -2.86 2.71
N SER A 36 1.50 -4.07 3.21
CA SER A 36 0.86 -4.24 4.52
C SER A 36 1.70 -3.59 5.64
N PRO A 37 1.06 -2.91 6.61
CA PRO A 37 1.70 -2.49 7.86
C PRO A 37 2.47 -3.62 8.55
N ARG A 38 1.98 -4.87 8.43
CA ARG A 38 2.65 -6.04 9.03
C ARG A 38 4.06 -6.25 8.49
N THR A 39 4.31 -5.95 7.22
CA THR A 39 5.64 -6.10 6.60
C THR A 39 6.63 -5.12 7.22
N PHE A 40 6.25 -3.84 7.36
CA PHE A 40 7.08 -2.83 8.00
C PHE A 40 7.24 -3.07 9.49
N TYR A 41 6.17 -3.49 10.17
CA TYR A 41 6.24 -3.92 11.57
C TYR A 41 7.27 -5.03 11.75
N GLY A 42 7.20 -6.07 10.91
CA GLY A 42 8.15 -7.20 10.95
C GLY A 42 9.59 -6.78 10.68
N ALA A 43 9.82 -5.90 9.69
CA ALA A 43 11.13 -5.37 9.37
C ALA A 43 11.73 -4.56 10.54
N LEU A 44 10.96 -3.62 11.11
CA LEU A 44 11.38 -2.81 12.25
C LEU A 44 11.58 -3.67 13.51
N ARG A 45 10.66 -4.60 13.78
CA ARG A 45 10.77 -5.56 14.90
C ARG A 45 12.06 -6.36 14.80
N THR A 46 12.36 -6.89 13.61
CA THR A 46 13.58 -7.68 13.35
C THR A 46 14.82 -6.81 13.51
N TYR A 47 14.82 -5.58 12.97
CA TYR A 47 15.92 -4.63 13.14
C TYR A 47 16.20 -4.33 14.62
N ILE A 48 15.17 -4.05 15.41
CA ILE A 48 15.30 -3.76 16.85
C ILE A 48 15.87 -4.98 17.57
N ILE A 49 15.37 -6.19 17.29
CA ILE A 49 15.89 -7.44 17.87
C ILE A 49 17.37 -7.60 17.54
N LEU A 50 17.74 -7.52 16.26
CA LEU A 50 19.13 -7.75 15.82
C LEU A 50 20.10 -6.65 16.25
N SER A 51 19.60 -5.46 16.59
CA SER A 51 20.42 -4.36 17.12
C SER A 51 20.78 -4.51 18.59
N HIS A 52 20.07 -5.38 19.33
CA HIS A 52 20.25 -5.54 20.78
C HIS A 52 20.52 -7.00 21.19
N SER A 53 20.14 -7.98 20.37
CA SER A 53 20.17 -9.41 20.69
C SER A 53 20.17 -10.27 19.41
N SER A 54 19.80 -11.55 19.55
CA SER A 54 19.57 -12.49 18.44
C SER A 54 18.13 -13.01 18.44
N LEU A 55 17.67 -13.52 17.29
CA LEU A 55 16.34 -14.14 17.15
C LEU A 55 16.12 -15.32 18.12
N ASN A 56 17.20 -15.98 18.56
CA ASN A 56 17.14 -17.12 19.48
C ASN A 56 17.16 -16.70 20.96
N SER A 57 17.66 -15.51 21.28
CA SER A 57 17.90 -15.08 22.66
C SER A 57 17.00 -13.94 23.14
N TYR A 58 16.42 -13.14 22.24
CA TYR A 58 15.69 -11.92 22.61
C TYR A 58 14.56 -12.13 23.63
N LYS A 59 13.93 -13.33 23.64
CA LYS A 59 12.86 -13.67 24.59
C LYS A 59 13.33 -13.70 26.05
N LYS A 60 14.63 -13.88 26.29
CA LYS A 60 15.21 -13.87 27.64
C LYS A 60 15.43 -12.45 28.16
N GLU A 61 15.35 -11.45 27.30
CA GLU A 61 15.58 -10.04 27.65
C GLU A 61 14.24 -9.34 27.88
N GLU A 62 13.84 -9.22 29.14
CA GLU A 62 12.51 -8.72 29.53
C GLU A 62 12.20 -7.33 28.94
N ASN A 63 13.19 -6.42 28.94
CA ASN A 63 13.03 -5.08 28.38
C ASN A 63 12.80 -5.09 26.87
N LEU A 64 13.54 -5.94 26.15
CA LEU A 64 13.39 -6.08 24.71
C LEU A 64 12.05 -6.73 24.37
N LEU A 65 11.68 -7.80 25.08
CA LEU A 65 10.41 -8.50 24.92
C LEU A 65 9.20 -7.57 25.14
N LYS A 66 9.25 -6.67 26.12
CA LYS A 66 8.21 -5.63 26.33
C LYS A 66 8.03 -4.72 25.12
N ILE A 67 9.09 -4.44 24.35
CA ILE A 67 9.04 -3.58 23.17
C ILE A 67 8.53 -4.35 21.95
N VAL A 68 9.16 -5.50 21.64
CA VAL A 68 8.98 -6.19 20.36
C VAL A 68 7.95 -7.31 20.40
N GLY A 69 7.57 -7.80 21.58
CA GLY A 69 6.67 -8.94 21.74
C GLY A 69 7.24 -10.25 21.21
N ASP A 70 6.43 -11.31 21.26
CA ASP A 70 6.74 -12.65 20.76
C ASP A 70 5.75 -13.09 19.66
N GLU A 71 5.75 -14.38 19.31
CA GLU A 71 4.84 -14.98 18.33
C GLU A 71 3.35 -14.92 18.71
N ASN A 72 3.04 -14.81 20.01
CA ASN A 72 1.67 -14.88 20.53
C ASN A 72 1.16 -13.52 21.00
N LYS A 73 2.06 -12.61 21.36
CA LYS A 73 1.70 -11.31 21.97
C LYS A 73 2.55 -10.17 21.43
N PHE A 74 1.87 -9.13 20.95
CA PHE A 74 2.52 -7.87 20.59
C PHE A 74 3.11 -7.15 21.81
N GLY A 75 4.30 -6.59 21.64
CA GLY A 75 4.92 -5.69 22.61
C GLY A 75 4.34 -4.27 22.52
N ASN A 76 5.09 -3.28 22.98
CA ASN A 76 4.69 -1.86 22.98
C ASN A 76 5.00 -1.11 21.68
N LEU A 77 5.72 -1.72 20.74
CA LEU A 77 5.96 -1.13 19.41
C LEU A 77 4.62 -0.90 18.69
N ARG A 78 4.39 0.33 18.23
CA ARG A 78 3.24 0.73 17.42
C ARG A 78 3.73 1.48 16.20
N ILE A 79 3.11 1.22 15.05
CA ILE A 79 3.37 1.92 13.80
C ILE A 79 2.03 2.36 13.22
N TYR A 80 2.02 3.50 12.51
CA TYR A 80 0.85 3.99 11.77
C TYR A 80 0.93 3.66 10.28
N GLY A 81 2.14 3.62 9.73
CA GLY A 81 2.40 3.36 8.32
C GLY A 81 2.45 1.88 7.93
N PRO A 82 2.91 1.59 6.70
CA PRO A 82 3.60 2.51 5.80
C PRO A 82 2.64 3.45 5.08
N ILE A 83 2.95 4.75 5.07
CA ILE A 83 2.28 5.73 4.20
C ILE A 83 3.24 6.08 3.07
N ILE A 84 2.76 6.08 1.82
CA ILE A 84 3.60 6.46 0.67
C ILE A 84 3.94 7.94 0.80
N ALA A 85 5.19 8.28 0.56
CA ALA A 85 5.67 9.63 0.74
C ALA A 85 6.67 10.03 -0.34
N LYS A 86 6.64 11.29 -0.73
CA LYS A 86 7.64 11.94 -1.58
C LYS A 86 8.38 12.99 -0.76
N LYS A 87 9.69 12.82 -0.64
CA LYS A 87 10.57 13.79 0.00
C LYS A 87 11.05 14.81 -1.03
N ILE A 88 10.82 16.10 -0.74
CA ILE A 88 11.21 17.26 -1.55
C ILE A 88 12.04 18.18 -0.65
N GLY A 89 13.38 18.04 -0.69
CA GLY A 89 14.25 18.74 0.26
C GLY A 89 13.98 18.31 1.70
N SER A 90 13.55 19.25 2.56
CA SER A 90 13.11 19.01 3.94
C SER A 90 11.63 18.68 4.06
N TYR A 91 10.83 18.95 3.04
CA TYR A 91 9.39 18.71 3.03
C TYR A 91 9.08 17.25 2.68
N ILE A 92 8.04 16.71 3.31
CA ILE A 92 7.51 15.38 3.01
C ILE A 92 6.04 15.54 2.63
N GLU A 93 5.73 15.14 1.40
CA GLU A 93 4.37 15.03 0.90
C GLU A 93 3.90 13.59 1.05
N MET A 94 2.79 13.36 1.74
CA MET A 94 2.21 12.02 1.87
C MET A 94 1.16 11.78 0.80
N TYR A 95 1.01 10.53 0.42
CA TYR A 95 0.11 10.05 -0.60
C TYR A 95 -0.76 8.95 -0.02
N PHE A 96 -2.07 9.12 -0.11
CA PHE A 96 -3.08 8.21 0.43
C PHE A 96 -3.90 7.62 -0.72
N PRO A 97 -4.26 6.33 -0.70
CA PRO A 97 -5.16 5.78 -1.70
C PRO A 97 -6.43 6.63 -1.81
N ILE A 98 -6.90 6.85 -3.05
CA ILE A 98 -8.17 7.54 -3.26
C ILE A 98 -9.28 6.75 -2.52
N PRO A 99 -10.11 7.42 -1.69
CA PRO A 99 -11.24 6.80 -1.02
C PRO A 99 -12.20 6.15 -2.02
N LYS A 100 -12.76 4.98 -1.67
CA LYS A 100 -13.56 4.16 -2.59
C LYS A 100 -14.95 4.71 -2.90
N ASP A 101 -15.40 5.69 -2.14
CA ASP A 101 -16.60 6.49 -2.40
C ASP A 101 -16.35 7.61 -3.42
N VAL A 102 -15.09 7.88 -3.79
CA VAL A 102 -14.76 8.79 -4.90
C VAL A 102 -14.87 8.01 -6.20
N MET A 103 -15.77 8.44 -7.09
CA MET A 103 -16.03 7.79 -8.39
C MET A 103 -15.93 8.81 -9.52
N LEU A 104 -15.70 8.34 -10.74
CA LEU A 104 -15.77 9.17 -11.94
C LEU A 104 -17.15 8.98 -12.60
N LYS A 105 -17.79 10.09 -12.95
CA LYS A 105 -18.99 10.12 -13.78
C LYS A 105 -18.63 10.71 -15.13
N GLU A 106 -18.88 9.93 -16.17
CA GLU A 106 -18.73 10.40 -17.55
C GLU A 106 -20.05 11.06 -18.00
N THR A 107 -19.93 12.26 -18.54
CA THR A 107 -21.03 12.95 -19.23
C THR A 107 -20.64 13.17 -20.69
N PHE A 108 -21.59 13.56 -21.54
CA PHE A 108 -21.30 13.89 -22.95
C PHE A 108 -20.27 15.01 -23.14
N ILE A 109 -19.98 15.79 -22.10
CA ILE A 109 -19.16 17.01 -22.17
C ILE A 109 -17.85 16.83 -21.40
N GLU A 110 -17.86 16.13 -20.27
CA GLU A 110 -16.70 15.97 -19.39
C GLU A 110 -16.78 14.72 -18.51
N LYS A 111 -15.62 14.25 -18.02
CA LYS A 111 -15.53 13.34 -16.88
C LYS A 111 -15.33 14.16 -15.62
N ARG A 112 -16.22 14.00 -14.64
CA ARG A 112 -16.09 14.67 -13.33
C ARG A 112 -16.11 13.64 -12.21
N ALA A 113 -15.41 13.95 -11.14
CA ALA A 113 -15.50 13.16 -9.93
C ALA A 113 -16.75 13.48 -9.10
N ILE A 114 -17.28 12.45 -8.46
CA ILE A 114 -18.38 12.54 -7.50
C ILE A 114 -18.00 11.80 -6.21
N TYR A 115 -18.64 12.17 -5.11
CA TYR A 115 -18.57 11.43 -3.85
C TYR A 115 -19.88 10.70 -3.64
N LEU A 116 -19.81 9.39 -3.52
CA LEU A 116 -20.95 8.58 -3.13
C LEU A 116 -21.30 8.90 -1.69
N LYS A 117 -22.41 9.60 -1.50
CA LYS A 117 -22.91 9.88 -0.16
C LYS A 117 -23.74 8.70 0.34
N PRO A 118 -23.56 8.34 1.62
CA PRO A 118 -24.43 7.39 2.28
C PRO A 118 -25.89 7.88 2.29
N GLN A 119 -26.82 7.12 1.70
CA GLN A 119 -28.26 7.39 1.73
C GLN A 119 -28.99 6.35 2.56
N GLU A 120 -29.80 6.79 3.53
CA GLU A 120 -30.68 5.90 4.29
C GLU A 120 -31.78 5.30 3.41
N ILE A 121 -32.03 3.99 3.55
CA ILE A 121 -33.14 3.32 2.89
C ILE A 121 -34.35 3.31 3.83
N GLU A 122 -35.47 3.87 3.38
CA GLU A 122 -36.72 3.89 4.15
C GLU A 122 -37.44 2.53 4.13
N GLU A 123 -37.36 1.80 3.02
CA GLU A 123 -38.05 0.52 2.81
C GLU A 123 -37.08 -0.59 2.44
N ALA A 124 -36.60 -1.31 3.45
CA ALA A 124 -35.98 -2.60 3.17
C ALA A 124 -36.34 -3.63 4.24
N ASN A 125 -36.84 -4.77 3.76
CA ASN A 125 -37.27 -5.89 4.59
C ASN A 125 -36.08 -6.82 4.83
N PHE A 126 -35.63 -6.92 6.08
CA PHE A 126 -34.58 -7.84 6.48
C PHE A 126 -35.13 -8.92 7.40
N ASN A 127 -34.59 -10.13 7.28
CA ASN A 127 -34.80 -11.24 8.20
C ASN A 127 -33.89 -11.14 9.45
N LEU A 128 -33.48 -9.93 9.81
CA LEU A 128 -32.60 -9.67 10.94
C LEU A 128 -33.42 -9.27 12.17
N ASP A 129 -33.10 -9.82 13.33
CA ASP A 129 -33.76 -9.50 14.62
C ASP A 129 -33.51 -8.06 15.10
N LYS A 130 -32.68 -7.28 14.38
CA LYS A 130 -32.38 -5.89 14.68
C LYS A 130 -32.70 -5.01 13.49
N LYS A 131 -33.36 -3.88 13.76
CA LYS A 131 -33.53 -2.79 12.80
C LYS A 131 -32.15 -2.17 12.54
N ILE A 132 -31.66 -2.28 11.31
CA ILE A 132 -30.40 -1.68 10.87
C ILE A 132 -30.77 -0.56 9.91
N ASN A 133 -30.22 0.63 10.11
CA ASN A 133 -30.26 1.69 9.10
C ASN A 133 -29.29 1.27 8.00
N LEU A 134 -29.84 0.82 6.88
CA LEU A 134 -29.02 0.52 5.73
C LEU A 134 -28.77 1.77 4.94
N VAL A 135 -27.51 1.91 4.63
CA VAL A 135 -26.94 3.05 3.97
C VAL A 135 -26.34 2.52 2.69
N ILE A 136 -26.97 2.86 1.57
CA ILE A 136 -26.43 2.55 0.24
C ILE A 136 -25.85 3.83 -0.35
N PRO A 137 -24.77 3.72 -1.14
CA PRO A 137 -24.36 4.85 -1.96
C PRO A 137 -25.51 5.24 -2.89
N GLU A 138 -25.67 6.54 -3.14
CA GLU A 138 -26.59 7.06 -4.15
C GLU A 138 -26.39 6.30 -5.48
N GLN A 139 -27.48 5.80 -6.05
CA GLN A 139 -27.44 5.05 -7.29
C GLN A 139 -27.33 6.03 -8.46
N GLU A 140 -26.10 6.34 -8.85
CA GLU A 140 -25.84 7.00 -10.13
C GLU A 140 -25.47 5.96 -11.20
N GLU A 141 -26.03 6.12 -12.40
CA GLU A 141 -25.65 5.34 -13.58
C GLU A 141 -24.31 5.85 -14.14
N ASP A 142 -23.59 4.96 -14.84
CA ASP A 142 -22.32 5.24 -15.54
C ASP A 142 -21.19 5.76 -14.64
N LEU A 143 -20.96 5.08 -13.52
CA LEU A 143 -19.82 5.33 -12.63
C LEU A 143 -18.63 4.41 -12.91
N GLU A 144 -17.45 5.00 -12.98
CA GLU A 144 -16.17 4.30 -13.09
C GLU A 144 -15.37 4.42 -11.77
N GLU A 145 -14.79 3.31 -11.32
CA GLU A 145 -13.82 3.35 -10.22
C GLU A 145 -12.57 4.13 -10.64
N VAL A 146 -12.05 4.94 -9.72
CA VAL A 146 -10.76 5.62 -9.90
C VAL A 146 -9.69 4.97 -9.02
N GLU A 147 -8.58 4.62 -9.63
CA GLU A 147 -7.37 4.21 -8.92
C GLU A 147 -6.39 5.39 -8.84
N GLY A 148 -5.71 5.51 -7.70
CA GLY A 148 -4.70 6.54 -7.52
C GLY A 148 -4.48 6.90 -6.07
N TYR A 149 -3.78 8.02 -5.87
CA TYR A 149 -3.41 8.54 -4.57
C TYR A 149 -3.63 10.04 -4.47
N PHE A 150 -4.31 10.45 -3.40
CA PHE A 150 -4.40 11.83 -2.95
C PHE A 150 -3.13 12.29 -2.25
N SER A 151 -2.68 13.49 -2.60
CA SER A 151 -1.72 14.23 -1.77
C SER A 151 -2.36 14.60 -0.43
N ASN A 152 -1.56 15.10 0.52
CA ASN A 152 -2.05 15.69 1.76
C ASN A 152 -3.17 16.72 1.51
N SER A 153 -2.97 17.65 0.58
CA SER A 153 -3.96 18.70 0.29
C SER A 153 -5.23 18.14 -0.34
N ASP A 154 -5.13 17.11 -1.19
CA ASP A 154 -6.31 16.48 -1.79
C ASP A 154 -7.13 15.72 -0.74
N MET A 155 -6.46 15.03 0.18
CA MET A 155 -7.13 14.35 1.29
C MET A 155 -7.78 15.35 2.26
N GLU A 156 -7.14 16.50 2.52
CA GLU A 156 -7.76 17.58 3.31
C GLU A 156 -9.00 18.16 2.63
N ASP A 157 -8.93 18.41 1.32
CA ASP A 157 -10.08 18.91 0.54
C ASP A 157 -11.23 17.88 0.52
N TYR A 158 -10.91 16.59 0.37
CA TYR A 158 -11.88 15.48 0.44
C TYR A 158 -12.56 15.43 1.82
N LEU A 159 -11.78 15.40 2.91
CA LEU A 159 -12.31 15.30 4.27
C LEU A 159 -13.09 16.55 4.72
N SER A 160 -12.84 17.70 4.09
CA SER A 160 -13.56 18.95 4.35
C SER A 160 -14.78 19.16 3.43
N GLU A 161 -15.12 18.16 2.61
CA GLU A 161 -16.23 18.20 1.64
C GLU A 161 -16.19 19.39 0.68
N LYS A 162 -14.99 19.86 0.32
CA LYS A 162 -14.88 20.90 -0.71
C LYS A 162 -15.25 20.30 -2.06
N SER A 163 -16.19 20.94 -2.75
CA SER A 163 -16.91 20.43 -3.93
C SER A 163 -16.11 20.39 -5.24
N GLU A 164 -14.81 20.69 -5.23
CA GLU A 164 -14.03 20.98 -6.45
C GLU A 164 -12.98 19.91 -6.80
N LEU A 165 -13.22 18.62 -6.49
CA LEU A 165 -12.27 17.57 -6.92
C LEU A 165 -12.47 17.10 -8.36
N GLY A 166 -13.52 17.55 -9.07
CA GLY A 166 -13.89 17.10 -10.42
C GLY A 166 -12.73 17.08 -11.43
N GLU A 167 -12.28 18.24 -11.88
CA GLU A 167 -11.13 18.37 -12.81
C GLU A 167 -9.79 17.97 -12.16
N LYS A 168 -9.70 18.08 -10.82
CA LYS A 168 -8.49 17.74 -10.05
C LYS A 168 -8.20 16.24 -10.11
N LEU A 169 -9.24 15.39 -10.12
CA LEU A 169 -9.12 13.95 -9.96
C LEU A 169 -8.53 13.21 -11.17
N GLU A 170 -8.87 13.61 -12.40
CA GLU A 170 -8.23 13.03 -13.59
C GLU A 170 -6.72 13.30 -13.59
N LYS A 171 -6.33 14.50 -13.16
CA LYS A 171 -4.92 14.88 -13.00
C LYS A 171 -4.24 14.09 -11.88
N ILE A 172 -4.90 13.91 -10.75
CA ILE A 172 -4.41 13.10 -9.61
C ILE A 172 -4.21 11.64 -10.01
N ALA A 173 -5.17 11.04 -10.72
CA ALA A 173 -5.06 9.66 -11.21
C ALA A 173 -3.86 9.50 -12.17
N LYS A 174 -3.66 10.46 -13.08
CA LYS A 174 -2.49 10.51 -13.96
C LYS A 174 -1.18 10.65 -13.16
N ASP A 175 -1.13 11.51 -12.15
CA ASP A 175 0.05 11.68 -11.29
C ASP A 175 0.37 10.44 -10.45
N SER A 176 -0.65 9.66 -10.10
CA SER A 176 -0.49 8.41 -9.35
C SER A 176 0.31 7.35 -10.10
N SER A 177 0.18 7.30 -11.44
CA SER A 177 1.00 6.43 -12.30
C SER A 177 2.51 6.75 -12.25
N ASN A 178 2.89 7.91 -11.72
CA ASN A 178 4.28 8.30 -11.53
C ASN A 178 4.84 7.90 -10.15
N ILE A 179 3.99 7.46 -9.21
CA ILE A 179 4.41 7.07 -7.85
C ILE A 179 5.20 5.76 -7.88
N TYR A 180 4.72 4.77 -8.64
CA TYR A 180 5.41 3.50 -8.79
C TYR A 180 5.14 2.87 -10.16
N LYS A 181 6.03 1.95 -10.55
CA LYS A 181 5.89 1.12 -11.75
C LYS A 181 6.22 -0.32 -11.42
N HIS A 182 5.55 -1.24 -12.10
CA HIS A 182 5.93 -2.64 -12.08
C HIS A 182 7.18 -2.86 -12.94
N GLU A 183 8.18 -3.53 -12.39
CA GLU A 183 9.41 -3.95 -13.06
C GLU A 183 9.50 -5.47 -13.00
N HIS A 184 9.27 -6.13 -14.13
CA HIS A 184 9.38 -7.59 -14.21
C HIS A 184 10.84 -8.02 -14.18
N ARG A 185 11.17 -8.95 -13.28
CA ARG A 185 12.49 -9.57 -13.19
C ARG A 185 12.38 -11.07 -13.36
N VAL A 186 13.17 -11.61 -14.27
CA VAL A 186 13.28 -13.04 -14.53
C VAL A 186 14.60 -13.55 -13.95
N GLY A 187 14.54 -14.65 -13.22
CA GLY A 187 15.72 -15.28 -12.64
C GLY A 187 15.81 -16.76 -12.97
N ILE A 188 17.03 -17.26 -12.97
CA ILE A 188 17.38 -18.67 -13.21
C ILE A 188 18.29 -19.18 -12.09
N LYS A 189 18.22 -20.47 -11.77
CA LYS A 189 19.22 -21.13 -10.93
C LYS A 189 20.28 -21.77 -11.81
N ILE A 190 21.55 -21.50 -11.49
CA ILE A 190 22.70 -22.08 -12.18
C ILE A 190 23.30 -23.18 -11.31
N ASN A 191 23.55 -24.34 -11.91
CA ASN A 191 24.37 -25.39 -11.34
C ASN A 191 25.82 -24.89 -11.28
N LYS A 192 26.38 -24.71 -10.08
CA LYS A 192 27.71 -24.13 -9.90
C LYS A 192 28.85 -24.98 -10.45
N GLU A 193 28.66 -26.30 -10.52
CA GLU A 193 29.70 -27.23 -11.02
C GLU A 193 29.73 -27.28 -12.55
N ARG A 194 28.55 -27.28 -13.18
CA ARG A 194 28.41 -27.43 -14.63
C ARG A 194 28.28 -26.10 -15.38
N GLY A 195 27.98 -25.00 -14.68
CA GLY A 195 27.70 -23.70 -15.28
C GLY A 195 26.41 -23.66 -16.11
N THR A 196 25.55 -24.66 -15.98
CA THR A 196 24.30 -24.79 -16.75
C THR A 196 23.08 -24.42 -15.92
N VAL A 197 21.97 -24.08 -16.57
CA VAL A 197 20.68 -23.84 -15.90
C VAL A 197 20.17 -25.14 -15.28
N GLU A 198 19.69 -25.07 -14.05
CA GLU A 198 18.98 -26.18 -13.40
C GLU A 198 17.55 -26.29 -13.97
N PRO A 199 17.12 -27.47 -14.44
CA PRO A 199 15.75 -27.68 -14.91
C PRO A 199 14.72 -27.27 -13.85
N HIS A 200 13.62 -26.66 -14.28
CA HIS A 200 12.50 -26.19 -13.43
C HIS A 200 12.80 -25.01 -12.49
N TYR A 201 13.97 -24.38 -12.57
CA TYR A 201 14.32 -23.20 -11.77
C TYR A 201 14.33 -21.90 -12.58
N LEU A 202 13.28 -21.67 -13.37
CA LEU A 202 12.99 -20.37 -13.99
C LEU A 202 11.89 -19.70 -13.17
N TYR A 203 12.08 -18.45 -12.75
CA TYR A 203 11.06 -17.70 -12.02
C TYR A 203 10.92 -16.27 -12.56
N SER A 204 9.73 -15.71 -12.41
CA SER A 204 9.46 -14.30 -12.69
C SER A 204 8.86 -13.63 -11.45
N SER A 205 9.27 -12.39 -11.20
CA SER A 205 8.83 -11.59 -10.06
C SER A 205 8.57 -10.16 -10.52
N PRO A 206 7.32 -9.64 -10.42
CA PRO A 206 7.01 -8.25 -10.72
C PRO A 206 7.34 -7.41 -9.49
N HIS A 207 8.54 -6.85 -9.50
CA HIS A 207 8.95 -5.91 -8.49
C HIS A 207 8.26 -4.56 -8.67
N LEU A 208 8.28 -3.72 -7.65
CA LEU A 208 7.79 -2.35 -7.64
C LEU A 208 8.97 -1.40 -7.58
N ARG A 209 9.06 -0.48 -8.53
CA ARG A 209 9.99 0.65 -8.50
C ARG A 209 9.23 1.91 -8.13
N LEU A 210 9.62 2.58 -7.05
CA LEU A 210 9.05 3.88 -6.68
C LEU A 210 9.70 5.02 -7.48
N GLY A 211 8.89 5.83 -8.17
CA GLY A 211 9.28 7.06 -8.87
C GLY A 211 10.27 6.91 -10.03
N ILE A 212 10.56 8.05 -10.70
CA ILE A 212 11.63 8.19 -11.70
C ILE A 212 12.75 9.05 -11.11
N PHE A 213 14.00 8.61 -11.29
CA PHE A 213 15.20 9.27 -10.77
C PHE A 213 15.49 10.57 -11.52
N ASN A 214 14.96 11.69 -11.04
CA ASN A 214 15.55 13.00 -11.29
C ASN A 214 15.87 13.69 -9.96
N THR A 215 17.04 14.35 -9.92
CA THR A 215 18.07 14.32 -8.88
C THR A 215 17.80 15.02 -7.54
N ALA A 216 16.54 15.29 -7.16
CA ALA A 216 16.22 15.92 -5.86
C ALA A 216 14.92 15.44 -5.19
N ARG A 217 14.25 14.41 -5.74
CA ARG A 217 12.96 13.93 -5.25
C ARG A 217 13.01 12.43 -5.05
N TYR A 218 12.64 11.97 -3.86
CA TYR A 218 12.65 10.55 -3.52
C TYR A 218 11.28 10.11 -3.08
N TYR A 219 10.78 9.03 -3.70
CA TYR A 219 9.63 8.32 -3.19
C TYR A 219 10.08 7.26 -2.18
N GLY A 220 9.25 7.04 -1.17
CA GLY A 220 9.51 6.10 -0.09
C GLY A 220 8.29 5.96 0.79
N PHE A 221 8.52 5.60 2.04
CA PHE A 221 7.47 5.44 3.04
C PHE A 221 7.78 6.25 4.28
N ILE A 222 6.74 6.66 4.99
CA ILE A 222 6.82 7.25 6.32
C ILE A 222 6.05 6.42 7.35
#